data_AF-A0A3B8TNP1-F1
#
_entry.id   AF-A0A3B8TNP1-F1
#
_cell.length_a   1.000
_cell.length_b   1.000
_cell.length_c   1.000
_cell.angle_alpha   90.00
_cell.angle_beta   90.00
_cell.angle_gamma   90.00
#
_symmetry.space_group_name_H-M   'P 1'
#
loop_
_entity.id
_entity.type
_entity.pdbx_description
1 polymer ?
#
loop_
_entity_poly.entity_id
_entity_poly.type
_entity_poly.pdbx_seq_one_letter_code
_entity_poly.pdbx_strand_id
1 'polypeptide(L)'
;MKAKFLNWISIFFFVFLADLATAQDTYSIAAVDPETGEVGSAGASCVDLYQFFPNSPDDFIAVLHPGLAAINTQAAYNGTNQNLASDRALQGDSADAIIDYLLSNDAELNSRIRQYGVALLKNGSPDIAAHTGISCYDEKYHITGATYSIQGNILIDSNVLDSMEAAFLSAEGPLSCKLMAALQGANRIGADSRCASNNTSSLFAYLKVAQPDDVFGNPSLLVSVRTSNGDQIEPIDSLQILFDEQDGCDTAVGNPSSISVSQEEWFSLSYQNDYQKIVFNGPEGTYFQVLHNTGGTTLSFDLFPDFNELDISDFPTGIYYVLATHEDKTWTTKFLKH
;
A
#
# COMPACT_ATOMS: atom_id res chain seq x y z
N MET A 1 -56.17 -41.61 34.41
CA MET A 1 -55.43 -42.33 33.33
C MET A 1 -54.46 -41.30 32.74
N LYS A 2 -53.15 -41.57 32.84
CA LYS A 2 -52.04 -40.65 32.51
C LYS A 2 -51.79 -40.58 30.99
N ALA A 3 -51.00 -39.58 30.59
CA ALA A 3 -50.20 -39.42 29.36
C ALA A 3 -50.86 -38.60 28.23
N LYS A 4 -50.19 -37.68 27.52
CA LYS A 4 -48.83 -37.13 27.54
C LYS A 4 -48.90 -35.84 26.70
N PHE A 5 -48.62 -34.67 27.27
CA PHE A 5 -48.32 -33.47 26.48
C PHE A 5 -46.85 -33.54 26.09
N LEU A 6 -46.57 -33.61 24.80
CA LEU A 6 -45.23 -33.69 24.24
C LEU A 6 -44.70 -32.25 24.10
N ASN A 7 -43.82 -31.83 25.02
CA ASN A 7 -43.06 -30.58 24.90
C ASN A 7 -42.05 -30.74 23.76
N TRP A 8 -42.22 -29.98 22.68
CA TRP A 8 -41.14 -29.74 21.72
C TRP A 8 -40.25 -28.63 22.26
N ILE A 9 -39.08 -29.00 22.77
CA ILE A 9 -37.98 -28.08 23.01
C ILE A 9 -37.26 -27.91 21.66
N SER A 10 -37.50 -26.80 20.98
CA SER A 10 -36.70 -26.39 19.83
C SER A 10 -35.32 -25.96 20.33
N ILE A 11 -34.34 -26.85 20.22
CA ILE A 11 -32.93 -26.50 20.41
C ILE A 11 -32.47 -25.80 19.13
N PHE A 12 -32.39 -24.47 19.17
CA PHE A 12 -31.68 -23.70 18.16
C PHE A 12 -30.19 -23.96 18.34
N PHE A 13 -29.64 -24.84 17.50
CA PHE A 13 -28.20 -24.99 17.35
C PHE A 13 -27.70 -23.78 16.55
N PHE A 14 -27.27 -22.73 17.24
CA PHE A 14 -26.52 -21.64 16.63
C PHE A 14 -25.14 -22.20 16.29
N VAL A 15 -24.98 -22.70 15.06
CA VAL A 15 -23.66 -22.98 14.51
C VAL A 15 -23.01 -21.61 14.26
N PHE A 16 -22.15 -21.20 15.19
CA PHE A 16 -21.19 -20.14 14.94
C PHE A 16 -20.20 -20.71 13.91
N LEU A 17 -20.49 -20.49 12.62
CA LEU A 17 -19.47 -20.53 11.59
C LEU A 17 -18.54 -19.35 11.91
N ALA A 18 -17.44 -19.64 12.58
CA ALA A 18 -16.30 -18.75 12.54
C ALA A 18 -15.81 -18.78 11.10
N ASP A 19 -16.21 -17.80 10.31
CA ASP A 19 -15.46 -17.46 9.11
C ASP A 19 -14.05 -17.14 9.59
N LEU A 20 -13.15 -18.10 9.40
CA LEU A 20 -11.73 -17.81 9.34
C LEU A 20 -11.60 -16.85 8.17
N ALA A 21 -11.59 -15.55 8.47
CA ALA A 21 -11.35 -14.51 7.49
C ALA A 21 -9.98 -14.78 6.89
N THR A 22 -9.98 -15.47 5.75
CA THR A 22 -8.80 -15.59 4.91
C THR A 22 -8.58 -14.18 4.38
N ALA A 23 -7.64 -13.49 4.99
CA ALA A 23 -7.01 -12.29 4.48
C ALA A 23 -6.67 -12.50 2.99
N GLN A 24 -7.40 -11.87 2.05
CA GLN A 24 -7.14 -12.04 0.61
C GLN A 24 -6.65 -10.76 -0.05
N ASP A 25 -7.19 -9.61 0.33
CA ASP A 25 -6.99 -8.37 -0.42
C ASP A 25 -5.62 -7.82 -0.12
N THR A 26 -4.87 -7.55 -1.16
CA THR A 26 -3.47 -7.15 -1.12
C THR A 26 -3.18 -6.57 -2.48
N TYR A 27 -2.47 -5.46 -2.55
CA TYR A 27 -1.82 -5.02 -3.79
C TYR A 27 -0.33 -4.95 -3.53
N SER A 28 0.46 -5.45 -4.47
CA SER A 28 1.91 -5.46 -4.33
C SER A 28 2.62 -5.50 -5.67
N ILE A 29 3.88 -5.11 -5.64
CA ILE A 29 4.81 -5.11 -6.76
C ILE A 29 6.04 -5.92 -6.39
N ALA A 30 6.52 -6.76 -7.30
CA ALA A 30 7.84 -7.38 -7.27
C ALA A 30 8.61 -6.83 -8.48
N ALA A 31 9.83 -6.34 -8.26
CA ALA A 31 10.62 -5.70 -9.30
C ALA A 31 12.10 -6.04 -9.18
N VAL A 32 12.80 -5.91 -10.30
CA VAL A 32 14.25 -6.06 -10.39
C VAL A 32 14.85 -4.88 -11.15
N ASP A 33 16.10 -4.57 -10.87
CA ASP A 33 16.87 -3.58 -11.63
C ASP A 33 18.04 -4.28 -12.33
N PRO A 34 18.04 -4.42 -13.67
CA PRO A 34 19.13 -5.08 -14.39
C PRO A 34 20.41 -4.24 -14.44
N GLU A 35 20.37 -2.94 -14.16
CA GLU A 35 21.56 -2.09 -14.16
C GLU A 35 22.36 -2.24 -12.87
N THR A 36 21.68 -2.29 -11.72
CA THR A 36 22.28 -2.38 -10.39
C THR A 36 22.33 -3.81 -9.85
N GLY A 37 21.44 -4.68 -10.32
CA GLY A 37 21.21 -6.00 -9.78
C GLY A 37 20.28 -6.02 -8.55
N GLU A 38 19.71 -4.88 -8.17
CA GLU A 38 18.77 -4.79 -7.06
C GLU A 38 17.52 -5.63 -7.33
N VAL A 39 17.00 -6.24 -6.26
CA VAL A 39 15.70 -6.90 -6.28
C VAL A 39 14.85 -6.34 -5.16
N GLY A 40 13.57 -6.12 -5.39
CA GLY A 40 12.74 -5.43 -4.42
C GLY A 40 11.26 -5.74 -4.54
N SER A 41 10.56 -5.49 -3.44
CA SER A 41 9.14 -5.71 -3.32
C SER A 41 8.51 -4.67 -2.40
N ALA A 42 7.30 -4.26 -2.74
CA ALA A 42 6.49 -3.37 -1.91
C ALA A 42 5.02 -3.81 -1.99
N GLY A 43 4.27 -3.62 -0.91
CA GLY A 43 2.86 -3.97 -0.89
C GLY A 43 2.12 -3.44 0.32
N ALA A 44 0.79 -3.46 0.23
CA ALA A 44 -0.09 -3.05 1.30
C ALA A 44 -1.41 -3.82 1.28
N SER A 45 -2.09 -3.85 2.43
CA SER A 45 -3.33 -4.62 2.61
C SER A 45 -4.10 -4.18 3.86
N CYS A 46 -5.41 -4.33 3.82
CA CYS A 46 -6.37 -4.08 4.89
C CYS A 46 -6.53 -5.25 5.88
N VAL A 47 -5.59 -6.19 5.89
CA VAL A 47 -5.61 -7.27 6.88
C VAL A 47 -5.11 -6.72 8.20
N ASP A 48 -5.92 -6.84 9.25
CA ASP A 48 -5.51 -6.46 10.59
C ASP A 48 -4.50 -7.50 11.13
N LEU A 49 -3.21 -7.22 10.91
CA LEU A 49 -2.13 -8.13 11.32
C LEU A 49 -2.04 -8.24 12.85
N TYR A 50 -2.45 -7.23 13.63
CA TYR A 50 -2.50 -7.35 15.09
C TYR A 50 -3.55 -8.37 15.52
N GLN A 51 -4.71 -8.38 14.85
CA GLN A 51 -5.81 -9.29 15.18
C GLN A 51 -5.56 -10.71 14.68
N PHE A 52 -5.15 -10.87 13.42
CA PHE A 52 -5.15 -12.18 12.76
C PHE A 52 -3.76 -12.84 12.72
N PHE A 53 -2.68 -12.05 12.68
CA PHE A 53 -1.32 -12.55 12.47
C PHE A 53 -0.27 -11.81 13.32
N PRO A 54 -0.43 -11.74 14.66
CA PRO A 54 0.37 -10.85 15.51
C PRO A 54 1.88 -11.12 15.46
N ASN A 55 2.27 -12.36 15.14
CA ASN A 55 3.68 -12.78 15.06
C ASN A 55 4.23 -12.84 13.62
N SER A 56 3.42 -12.53 12.60
CA SER A 56 3.91 -12.43 11.23
C SER A 56 4.71 -11.15 11.05
N PRO A 57 5.76 -11.11 10.21
CA PRO A 57 6.29 -9.83 9.72
C PRO A 57 5.30 -9.19 8.73
N ASP A 58 5.45 -7.89 8.46
CA ASP A 58 4.55 -7.14 7.56
C ASP A 58 4.80 -7.48 6.08
N ASP A 59 6.03 -7.84 5.72
CA ASP A 59 6.48 -8.15 4.36
C ASP A 59 6.35 -9.65 4.00
N PHE A 60 5.56 -10.40 4.77
CA PHE A 60 5.48 -11.87 4.72
C PHE A 60 5.11 -12.46 3.35
N ILE A 61 4.42 -11.68 2.50
CA ILE A 61 4.03 -12.14 1.16
C ILE A 61 5.21 -12.17 0.18
N ALA A 62 6.32 -11.51 0.50
CA ALA A 62 7.43 -11.32 -0.39
C ALA A 62 8.67 -12.10 0.04
N VAL A 63 9.42 -12.65 -0.91
CA VAL A 63 10.75 -13.22 -0.71
C VAL A 63 11.72 -12.63 -1.73
N LEU A 64 12.89 -12.20 -1.24
CA LEU A 64 13.95 -11.65 -2.07
C LEU A 64 15.15 -12.60 -2.05
N HIS A 65 15.64 -12.95 -3.23
CA HIS A 65 16.96 -13.57 -3.42
C HIS A 65 17.90 -12.51 -3.97
N PRO A 66 18.85 -11.99 -3.14
CA PRO A 66 19.85 -11.01 -3.55
C PRO A 66 20.42 -11.27 -4.95
N GLY A 67 20.32 -10.28 -5.84
CA GLY A 67 20.83 -10.35 -7.21
C GLY A 67 20.11 -11.32 -8.16
N LEU A 68 19.02 -11.97 -7.72
CA LEU A 68 18.36 -13.03 -8.47
C LEU A 68 16.86 -12.86 -8.61
N ALA A 69 16.11 -12.65 -7.53
CA ALA A 69 14.65 -12.71 -7.59
C ALA A 69 13.94 -11.82 -6.57
N ALA A 70 12.83 -11.23 -6.99
CA ALA A 70 11.76 -10.76 -6.12
C ALA A 70 10.49 -11.56 -6.43
N ILE A 71 9.90 -12.19 -5.42
CA ILE A 71 8.71 -13.04 -5.58
C ILE A 71 7.66 -12.65 -4.55
N ASN A 72 6.45 -12.32 -5.00
CA ASN A 72 5.29 -12.08 -4.16
C ASN A 72 4.29 -13.23 -4.31
N THR A 73 3.79 -13.73 -3.17
CA THR A 73 2.73 -14.74 -3.10
C THR A 73 1.63 -14.25 -2.18
N GLN A 74 0.40 -14.12 -2.68
CA GLN A 74 -0.70 -13.48 -1.95
C GLN A 74 -2.08 -14.04 -2.33
N ALA A 75 -3.15 -13.30 -2.03
CA ALA A 75 -4.52 -13.80 -1.94
C ALA A 75 -4.61 -14.86 -0.84
N ALA A 76 -4.90 -16.13 -1.16
CA ALA A 76 -4.79 -17.20 -0.19
C ALA A 76 -3.31 -17.52 -0.01
N TYR A 77 -2.60 -16.68 0.75
CA TYR A 77 -1.19 -16.87 1.04
C TYR A 77 -0.94 -18.27 1.60
N ASN A 78 0.09 -18.92 1.07
CA ASN A 78 0.57 -20.20 1.58
C ASN A 78 2.10 -20.21 1.53
N GLY A 79 2.74 -20.25 2.71
CA GLY A 79 4.20 -20.21 2.81
C GLY A 79 4.90 -21.41 2.17
N THR A 80 4.23 -22.56 2.02
CA THR A 80 4.79 -23.70 1.28
C THR A 80 4.96 -23.34 -0.19
N ASN A 81 4.00 -22.66 -0.80
CA ASN A 81 4.09 -22.24 -2.20
C ASN A 81 5.17 -21.16 -2.38
N GLN A 82 5.35 -20.25 -1.41
CA GLN A 82 6.45 -19.28 -1.44
C GLN A 82 7.83 -19.98 -1.39
N ASN A 83 7.98 -21.00 -0.54
CA ASN A 83 9.20 -21.82 -0.49
C ASN A 83 9.43 -22.57 -1.80
N LEU A 84 8.40 -23.15 -2.40
CA LEU A 84 8.50 -23.79 -3.71
C LEU A 84 8.96 -22.78 -4.78
N ALA A 85 8.39 -21.58 -4.81
CA ALA A 85 8.79 -20.54 -5.77
C ALA A 85 10.28 -20.17 -5.62
N SER A 86 10.71 -19.99 -4.36
CA SER A 86 12.11 -19.76 -3.99
C SER A 86 13.03 -20.89 -4.49
N ASP A 87 12.68 -22.15 -4.24
CA ASP A 87 13.46 -23.31 -4.67
C ASP A 87 13.59 -23.38 -6.19
N ARG A 88 12.51 -23.09 -6.93
CA ARG A 88 12.51 -23.09 -8.40
C ARG A 88 13.36 -21.95 -8.97
N ALA A 89 13.31 -20.76 -8.36
CA ALA A 89 14.19 -19.64 -8.74
C ALA A 89 15.67 -20.01 -8.56
N LEU A 90 16.04 -20.60 -7.42
CA LEU A 90 17.40 -21.06 -7.14
C LEU A 90 17.87 -22.19 -8.08
N GLN A 91 16.93 -22.98 -8.62
CA GLN A 91 17.22 -24.02 -9.63
C GLN A 91 17.39 -23.46 -11.05
N GLY A 92 17.18 -22.16 -11.26
CA GLY A 92 17.38 -21.49 -12.54
C GLY A 92 16.20 -21.59 -13.51
N ASP A 93 15.01 -21.92 -13.02
CA ASP A 93 13.78 -21.91 -13.81
C ASP A 93 13.49 -20.51 -14.40
N SER A 94 12.72 -20.44 -15.49
CA SER A 94 12.15 -19.15 -15.95
C SER A 94 10.99 -18.73 -15.06
N ALA A 95 10.63 -17.45 -15.11
CA ALA A 95 9.49 -16.95 -14.32
C ALA A 95 8.20 -17.71 -14.66
N ASP A 96 7.92 -17.96 -15.95
CA ASP A 96 6.79 -18.79 -16.39
C ASP A 96 6.86 -20.23 -15.85
N ALA A 97 8.04 -20.85 -15.85
CA ALA A 97 8.20 -22.21 -15.35
C ALA A 97 7.98 -22.29 -13.83
N ILE A 98 8.36 -21.24 -13.09
CA ILE A 98 8.04 -21.12 -11.66
C ILE A 98 6.53 -21.05 -11.47
N ILE A 99 5.83 -20.19 -12.24
CA ILE A 99 4.36 -20.09 -12.18
C ILE A 99 3.71 -21.44 -12.49
N ASP A 100 4.04 -22.08 -13.62
CA ASP A 100 3.49 -23.39 -14.01
C ASP A 100 3.71 -24.47 -12.95
N TYR A 101 4.89 -24.45 -12.32
CA TYR A 101 5.21 -25.36 -11.24
C TYR A 101 4.32 -25.11 -10.02
N LEU A 102 4.14 -23.85 -9.60
CA LEU A 102 3.24 -23.50 -8.50
C LEU A 102 1.79 -23.88 -8.78
N LEU A 103 1.32 -23.68 -10.02
CA LEU A 103 -0.06 -24.04 -10.38
C LEU A 103 -0.31 -25.55 -10.31
N SER A 104 0.68 -26.34 -10.68
CA SER A 104 0.61 -27.80 -10.70
C SER A 104 0.88 -28.44 -9.35
N ASN A 105 1.59 -27.73 -8.46
CA ASN A 105 2.06 -28.25 -7.16
C ASN A 105 1.60 -27.39 -5.98
N ASP A 106 0.47 -26.67 -6.12
CA ASP A 106 -0.13 -25.91 -5.02
C ASP A 106 -0.29 -26.80 -3.79
N ALA A 107 0.21 -26.36 -2.64
CA ALA A 107 0.25 -27.15 -1.43
C ALA A 107 -1.13 -27.60 -0.93
N GLU A 108 -2.20 -26.90 -1.32
CA GLU A 108 -3.59 -27.25 -0.99
C GLU A 108 -4.38 -27.70 -2.23
N LEU A 109 -3.69 -27.98 -3.34
CA LEU A 109 -4.26 -28.38 -4.62
C LEU A 109 -5.31 -27.39 -5.16
N ASN A 110 -5.17 -26.10 -4.83
CA ASN A 110 -6.10 -25.05 -5.22
C ASN A 110 -5.36 -23.76 -5.62
N SER A 111 -4.63 -23.83 -6.74
CA SER A 111 -3.96 -22.65 -7.31
C SER A 111 -4.93 -21.57 -7.79
N ARG A 112 -6.22 -21.88 -7.96
CA ARG A 112 -7.25 -20.95 -8.46
C ARG A 112 -7.57 -19.80 -7.50
N ILE A 113 -7.20 -19.90 -6.23
CA ILE A 113 -7.40 -18.86 -5.20
C ILE A 113 -6.12 -18.08 -4.87
N ARG A 114 -5.07 -18.25 -5.68
CA ARG A 114 -3.73 -17.69 -5.42
C ARG A 114 -3.40 -16.55 -6.37
N GLN A 115 -2.55 -15.65 -5.90
CA GLN A 115 -1.87 -14.66 -6.74
C GLN A 115 -0.36 -14.78 -6.58
N TYR A 116 0.35 -14.77 -7.70
CA TYR A 116 1.81 -14.86 -7.76
C TYR A 116 2.36 -13.76 -8.65
N GLY A 117 3.46 -13.13 -8.23
CA GLY A 117 4.26 -12.25 -9.05
C GLY A 117 5.73 -12.65 -8.91
N VAL A 118 6.41 -12.86 -10.03
CA VAL A 118 7.80 -13.32 -10.09
C VAL A 118 8.57 -12.36 -10.98
N ALA A 119 9.61 -11.75 -10.43
CA ALA A 119 10.58 -10.94 -11.18
C ALA A 119 11.98 -11.48 -10.93
N LEU A 120 12.65 -11.95 -11.99
CA LEU A 120 13.99 -12.55 -11.92
C LEU A 120 15.01 -11.71 -12.68
N LEU A 121 16.28 -11.79 -12.25
CA LEU A 121 17.46 -11.41 -13.02
C LEU A 121 18.22 -12.66 -13.47
N LYS A 122 17.92 -13.15 -14.67
CA LYS A 122 18.62 -14.29 -15.27
C LYS A 122 19.81 -13.79 -16.06
N ASN A 123 21.02 -13.98 -15.52
CA ASN A 123 22.26 -13.47 -16.14
C ASN A 123 22.18 -11.96 -16.46
N GLY A 124 21.61 -11.17 -15.54
CA GLY A 124 21.41 -9.73 -15.70
C GLY A 124 20.27 -9.33 -16.64
N SER A 125 19.52 -10.29 -17.20
CA SER A 125 18.33 -10.01 -18.00
C SER A 125 17.06 -10.23 -17.18
N PRO A 126 16.11 -9.27 -17.17
CA PRO A 126 14.81 -9.46 -16.51
C PRO A 126 14.01 -10.62 -17.12
N ASP A 127 13.37 -11.44 -16.28
CA ASP A 127 12.42 -12.48 -16.65
C ASP A 127 11.23 -12.42 -15.68
N ILE A 128 10.05 -12.07 -16.18
CA ILE A 128 8.90 -11.62 -15.40
C ILE A 128 7.68 -12.47 -15.73
N ALA A 129 6.97 -12.96 -14.70
CA ALA A 129 5.69 -13.64 -14.86
C ALA A 129 4.75 -13.36 -13.69
N ALA A 130 3.46 -13.46 -13.94
CA ALA A 130 2.43 -13.28 -12.92
C ALA A 130 1.28 -14.28 -13.11
N HIS A 131 0.55 -14.54 -12.03
CA HIS A 131 -0.67 -15.33 -12.06
C HIS A 131 -1.74 -14.71 -11.15
N THR A 132 -2.96 -14.63 -11.66
CA THR A 132 -4.16 -14.32 -10.87
C THR A 132 -5.15 -15.46 -11.03
N GLY A 133 -5.39 -16.19 -9.96
CA GLY A 133 -6.35 -17.28 -9.94
C GLY A 133 -7.78 -16.80 -10.17
N ILE A 134 -8.54 -17.53 -10.99
CA ILE A 134 -9.91 -17.16 -11.36
C ILE A 134 -10.88 -17.14 -10.17
N SER A 135 -10.53 -17.82 -9.08
CA SER A 135 -11.30 -17.91 -7.84
C SER A 135 -10.75 -17.03 -6.71
N CYS A 136 -9.74 -16.18 -6.97
CA CYS A 136 -9.49 -15.04 -6.09
C CYS A 136 -10.76 -14.17 -6.03
N TYR A 137 -10.95 -13.43 -4.94
CA TYR A 137 -12.07 -12.50 -4.86
C TYR A 137 -11.96 -11.39 -5.92
N ASP A 138 -13.11 -10.80 -6.29
CA ASP A 138 -13.23 -9.90 -7.44
C ASP A 138 -12.47 -8.58 -7.29
N GLU A 139 -12.44 -7.78 -8.37
CA GLU A 139 -11.51 -6.68 -8.56
C GLU A 139 -10.04 -7.16 -8.42
N LYS A 140 -9.76 -8.23 -9.18
CA LYS A 140 -8.48 -8.96 -9.18
C LYS A 140 -7.76 -8.86 -10.53
N TYR A 141 -6.51 -8.41 -10.48
CA TYR A 141 -5.72 -8.15 -11.67
C TYR A 141 -4.25 -8.46 -11.44
N HIS A 142 -3.51 -8.56 -12.54
CA HIS A 142 -2.06 -8.43 -12.52
C HIS A 142 -1.60 -7.71 -13.78
N ILE A 143 -0.45 -7.05 -13.68
CA ILE A 143 0.23 -6.36 -14.77
C ILE A 143 1.70 -6.79 -14.73
N THR A 144 2.25 -7.12 -15.90
CA THR A 144 3.68 -7.43 -16.06
C THR A 144 4.30 -6.39 -16.98
N GLY A 145 5.39 -5.78 -16.52
CA GLY A 145 6.23 -4.90 -17.32
C GLY A 145 7.59 -5.51 -17.64
N ALA A 146 8.50 -4.68 -18.12
CA ALA A 146 9.84 -5.11 -18.51
C ALA A 146 10.68 -5.61 -17.32
N THR A 147 10.45 -5.08 -16.12
CA THR A 147 11.27 -5.34 -14.93
C THR A 147 10.46 -5.61 -13.67
N TYR A 148 9.13 -5.70 -13.77
CA TYR A 148 8.25 -5.77 -12.62
C TYR A 148 6.97 -6.56 -12.88
N SER A 149 6.41 -7.11 -11.82
CA SER A 149 5.07 -7.71 -11.76
C SER A 149 4.27 -7.02 -10.65
N ILE A 150 3.11 -6.46 -10.99
CA ILE A 150 2.14 -5.87 -10.06
C ILE A 150 0.92 -6.78 -10.02
N GLN A 151 0.37 -7.03 -8.84
CA GLN A 151 -0.89 -7.76 -8.70
C GLN A 151 -1.73 -7.19 -7.57
N GLY A 152 -3.02 -7.52 -7.59
CA GLY A 152 -3.89 -7.25 -6.46
C GLY A 152 -5.27 -7.87 -6.60
N ASN A 153 -5.99 -7.99 -5.48
CA ASN A 153 -7.38 -8.47 -5.44
C ASN A 153 -8.19 -7.70 -4.39
N ILE A 154 -9.52 -7.68 -4.57
CA ILE A 154 -10.49 -6.88 -3.80
C ILE A 154 -10.11 -5.41 -3.75
N LEU A 155 -9.65 -4.94 -4.90
CA LEU A 155 -9.39 -3.53 -5.12
C LEU A 155 -10.72 -2.78 -5.22
N ILE A 156 -10.69 -1.47 -5.05
CA ILE A 156 -11.88 -0.66 -5.37
C ILE A 156 -12.18 -0.63 -6.87
N ASP A 157 -11.12 -0.68 -7.69
CA ASP A 157 -11.18 -0.74 -9.15
C ASP A 157 -9.79 -1.11 -9.72
N SER A 158 -9.71 -1.42 -11.02
CA SER A 158 -8.45 -1.72 -11.71
C SER A 158 -7.45 -0.55 -11.73
N ASN A 159 -7.92 0.70 -11.60
CA ASN A 159 -7.03 1.87 -11.69
C ASN A 159 -6.03 1.93 -10.54
N VAL A 160 -6.25 1.17 -9.45
CA VAL A 160 -5.24 1.02 -8.40
C VAL A 160 -3.94 0.48 -9.01
N LEU A 161 -4.00 -0.61 -9.79
CA LEU A 161 -2.78 -1.19 -10.38
C LEU A 161 -2.23 -0.32 -11.51
N ASP A 162 -3.10 0.28 -12.32
CA ASP A 162 -2.68 1.20 -13.39
C ASP A 162 -1.92 2.41 -12.82
N SER A 163 -2.36 2.94 -11.67
CA SER A 163 -1.72 4.07 -10.99
C SER A 163 -0.40 3.66 -10.33
N MET A 164 -0.32 2.46 -9.74
CA MET A 164 0.94 1.90 -9.25
C MET A 164 1.97 1.77 -10.39
N GLU A 165 1.55 1.23 -11.54
CA GLU A 165 2.41 1.08 -12.71
C GLU A 165 2.90 2.42 -13.24
N ALA A 166 1.99 3.39 -13.44
CA ALA A 166 2.35 4.71 -13.94
C ALA A 166 3.34 5.44 -13.01
N ALA A 167 3.15 5.31 -11.69
CA ALA A 167 4.04 5.91 -10.71
C ALA A 167 5.42 5.21 -10.68
N PHE A 168 5.46 3.88 -10.75
CA PHE A 168 6.71 3.12 -10.84
C PHE A 168 7.53 3.50 -12.09
N LEU A 169 6.87 3.58 -13.24
CA LEU A 169 7.50 3.87 -14.53
C LEU A 169 7.98 5.32 -14.67
N SER A 170 7.31 6.27 -14.00
CA SER A 170 7.68 7.69 -14.06
C SER A 170 8.72 8.10 -13.03
N ALA A 171 8.91 7.29 -11.99
CA ALA A 171 9.89 7.55 -10.95
C ALA A 171 11.32 7.34 -11.44
N GLU A 172 12.18 8.30 -11.10
CA GLU A 172 13.62 8.22 -11.30
C GLU A 172 14.32 7.77 -10.01
N GLY A 173 15.60 7.39 -10.11
CA GLY A 173 16.41 6.96 -8.97
C GLY A 173 16.48 5.44 -8.78
N PRO A 174 17.02 4.99 -7.62
CA PRO A 174 17.19 3.58 -7.29
C PRO A 174 15.85 2.83 -7.21
N LEU A 175 15.90 1.49 -7.20
CA LEU A 175 14.71 0.65 -7.20
C LEU A 175 13.77 0.97 -6.03
N SER A 176 14.32 1.33 -4.86
CA SER A 176 13.54 1.73 -3.68
C SER A 176 12.64 2.94 -3.94
N CYS A 177 13.12 3.97 -4.65
CA CYS A 177 12.30 5.14 -5.02
C CYS A 177 11.13 4.76 -5.91
N LYS A 178 11.39 3.92 -6.90
CA LYS A 178 10.35 3.46 -7.84
C LYS A 178 9.30 2.62 -7.14
N LEU A 179 9.70 1.76 -6.21
CA LEU A 179 8.78 0.97 -5.38
C LEU A 179 7.93 1.85 -4.45
N MET A 180 8.53 2.87 -3.83
CA MET A 180 7.78 3.80 -2.99
C MET A 180 6.79 4.62 -3.82
N ALA A 181 7.19 5.09 -5.02
CA ALA A 181 6.31 5.74 -5.96
C ALA A 181 5.14 4.83 -6.38
N ALA A 182 5.39 3.53 -6.63
CA ALA A 182 4.34 2.57 -6.92
C ALA A 182 3.29 2.51 -5.80
N LEU A 183 3.71 2.44 -4.53
CA LEU A 183 2.78 2.49 -3.39
C LEU A 183 2.00 3.81 -3.34
N GLN A 184 2.65 4.95 -3.59
CA GLN A 184 1.95 6.23 -3.68
C GLN A 184 0.90 6.26 -4.79
N GLY A 185 1.12 5.55 -5.90
CA GLY A 185 0.12 5.35 -6.95
C GLY A 185 -1.15 4.63 -6.47
N ALA A 186 -1.05 3.79 -5.44
CA ALA A 186 -2.19 3.14 -4.80
C ALA A 186 -2.76 3.91 -3.60
N ASN A 187 -2.16 5.03 -3.18
CA ASN A 187 -2.51 5.75 -1.96
C ASN A 187 -3.84 6.52 -2.09
N ARG A 188 -4.95 5.80 -1.97
CA ARG A 188 -6.31 6.33 -1.96
C ARG A 188 -7.19 5.49 -1.06
N ILE A 189 -8.18 6.12 -0.45
CA ILE A 189 -9.16 5.45 0.42
C ILE A 189 -9.79 4.29 -0.34
N GLY A 190 -9.78 3.12 0.31
CA GLY A 190 -10.36 1.91 -0.24
C GLY A 190 -9.56 1.26 -1.36
N ALA A 191 -8.28 1.62 -1.59
CA ALA A 191 -7.44 0.91 -2.56
C ALA A 191 -7.52 -0.60 -2.36
N ASP A 192 -7.45 -1.05 -1.11
CA ASP A 192 -8.09 -2.27 -0.63
C ASP A 192 -9.51 -1.94 -0.15
N SER A 193 -10.53 -2.46 -0.82
CA SER A 193 -11.90 -1.95 -0.66
C SER A 193 -12.49 -2.18 0.74
N ARG A 194 -11.95 -3.11 1.54
CA ARG A 194 -12.34 -3.30 2.95
C ARG A 194 -11.95 -2.11 3.82
N CYS A 195 -10.89 -1.38 3.47
CA CYS A 195 -10.39 -0.25 4.24
C CYS A 195 -11.12 1.06 3.94
N ALA A 196 -12.09 1.06 3.03
CA ALA A 196 -12.93 2.22 2.76
C ALA A 196 -13.61 2.74 4.04
N SER A 197 -14.13 1.84 4.90
CA SER A 197 -14.73 2.23 6.17
C SER A 197 -13.72 2.70 7.22
N ASN A 198 -12.46 2.29 7.08
CA ASN A 198 -11.35 2.78 7.91
C ASN A 198 -10.75 4.09 7.37
N ASN A 199 -11.31 4.64 6.29
CA ASN A 199 -10.89 5.89 5.68
C ASN A 199 -9.40 5.91 5.28
N THR A 200 -8.89 4.77 4.82
CA THR A 200 -7.47 4.52 4.49
C THR A 200 -7.37 3.60 3.27
N SER A 201 -6.17 3.49 2.70
CA SER A 201 -5.85 2.59 1.59
C SER A 201 -5.66 1.13 2.05
N SER A 202 -5.26 0.93 3.30
CA SER A 202 -4.76 -0.33 3.87
C SER A 202 -4.63 -0.22 5.41
N LEU A 203 -4.27 -1.32 6.08
CA LEU A 203 -3.88 -1.37 7.51
C LEU A 203 -2.39 -1.62 7.71
N PHE A 204 -1.69 -2.12 6.71
CA PHE A 204 -0.24 -2.18 6.74
C PHE A 204 0.33 -1.95 5.35
N ALA A 205 1.57 -1.48 5.31
CA ALA A 205 2.35 -1.31 4.10
C ALA A 205 3.82 -1.65 4.39
N TYR A 206 4.53 -2.17 3.39
CA TYR A 206 5.96 -2.45 3.48
C TYR A 206 6.66 -2.13 2.18
N LEU A 207 7.96 -1.88 2.28
CA LEU A 207 8.89 -1.80 1.15
C LEU A 207 10.22 -2.44 1.57
N LYS A 208 10.73 -3.33 0.72
CA LYS A 208 12.05 -3.93 0.90
C LYS A 208 12.84 -4.04 -0.39
N VAL A 209 14.15 -3.84 -0.29
CA VAL A 209 15.12 -3.96 -1.38
C VAL A 209 16.36 -4.68 -0.88
N ALA A 210 16.83 -5.66 -1.65
CA ALA A 210 18.08 -6.36 -1.41
C ALA A 210 19.10 -6.00 -2.51
N GLN A 211 20.30 -5.66 -2.08
CA GLN A 211 21.47 -5.51 -2.95
C GLN A 211 21.98 -6.89 -3.40
N PRO A 212 22.74 -6.98 -4.51
CA PRO A 212 23.28 -8.26 -4.99
C PRO A 212 24.16 -9.01 -3.99
N ASP A 213 24.84 -8.29 -3.09
CA ASP A 213 25.76 -8.82 -2.09
C ASP A 213 25.15 -8.98 -0.69
N ASP A 214 23.85 -8.69 -0.54
CA ASP A 214 23.15 -8.93 0.71
C ASP A 214 23.08 -10.41 1.07
N VAL A 215 22.98 -10.68 2.37
CA VAL A 215 22.70 -12.02 2.88
C VAL A 215 21.22 -12.33 2.69
N PHE A 216 20.89 -13.49 2.14
CA PHE A 216 19.50 -13.94 2.01
C PHE A 216 18.75 -13.82 3.34
N GLY A 217 17.57 -13.18 3.30
CA GLY A 217 16.74 -12.91 4.48
C GLY A 217 17.15 -11.67 5.29
N ASN A 218 18.19 -10.94 4.88
CA ASN A 218 18.65 -9.71 5.53
C ASN A 218 18.90 -8.59 4.50
N PRO A 219 17.83 -8.01 3.92
CA PRO A 219 17.94 -6.97 2.90
C PRO A 219 18.53 -5.67 3.47
N SER A 220 19.22 -4.90 2.62
CA SER A 220 19.79 -3.59 2.96
C SER A 220 18.72 -2.57 3.36
N LEU A 221 17.52 -2.69 2.79
CA LEU A 221 16.37 -1.86 3.10
C LEU A 221 15.15 -2.74 3.40
N LEU A 222 14.54 -2.50 4.55
CA LEU A 222 13.21 -2.97 4.91
C LEU A 222 12.56 -1.94 5.83
N VAL A 223 11.52 -1.28 5.31
CA VAL A 223 10.65 -0.40 6.08
C VAL A 223 9.24 -0.95 6.05
N SER A 224 8.53 -0.88 7.17
CA SER A 224 7.12 -1.30 7.24
C SER A 224 6.35 -0.49 8.28
N VAL A 225 5.04 -0.42 8.06
CA VAL A 225 4.07 0.19 8.97
C VAL A 225 2.92 -0.78 9.14
N ARG A 226 2.48 -0.96 10.39
CA ARG A 226 1.29 -1.73 10.77
C ARG A 226 0.41 -0.89 11.70
N THR A 227 -0.84 -0.73 11.31
CA THR A 227 -1.89 -0.02 12.07
C THR A 227 -3.01 -1.00 12.44
N SER A 228 -3.86 -0.60 13.39
CA SER A 228 -5.05 -1.35 13.77
C SER A 228 -6.27 -0.84 13.00
N ASN A 229 -7.25 -1.70 12.77
CA ASN A 229 -8.53 -1.23 12.25
C ASN A 229 -9.18 -0.23 13.21
N GLY A 230 -9.60 0.91 12.69
CA GLY A 230 -10.16 2.04 13.44
C GLY A 230 -9.16 3.14 13.78
N ASP A 231 -7.85 2.92 13.61
CA ASP A 231 -6.84 3.94 13.89
C ASP A 231 -6.91 5.12 12.90
N GLN A 232 -7.42 4.88 11.68
CA GLN A 232 -7.51 5.86 10.60
C GLN A 232 -6.15 6.53 10.26
N ILE A 233 -5.06 5.80 10.49
CA ILE A 233 -3.71 6.19 10.09
C ILE A 233 -3.44 5.56 8.73
N GLU A 234 -3.15 6.39 7.73
CA GLU A 234 -2.79 5.94 6.37
C GLU A 234 -1.39 5.29 6.39
N PRO A 235 -1.28 3.96 6.15
CA PRO A 235 0.00 3.27 6.26
C PRO A 235 1.01 3.71 5.21
N ILE A 236 0.59 4.03 3.98
CA ILE A 236 1.50 4.42 2.90
C ILE A 236 2.15 5.78 3.19
N ASP A 237 1.38 6.71 3.79
CA ASP A 237 1.89 8.00 4.24
C ASP A 237 2.92 7.85 5.36
N SER A 238 2.64 6.98 6.31
CA SER A 238 3.53 6.71 7.43
C SER A 238 4.80 5.99 6.96
N LEU A 239 4.66 5.09 5.98
CA LEU A 239 5.77 4.39 5.36
C LEU A 239 6.70 5.36 4.62
N GLN A 240 6.15 6.36 3.91
CA GLN A 240 6.93 7.40 3.25
C GLN A 240 7.82 8.16 4.25
N ILE A 241 7.28 8.52 5.42
CA ILE A 241 8.05 9.21 6.46
C ILE A 241 9.25 8.35 6.91
N LEU A 242 9.02 7.06 7.19
CA LEU A 242 10.10 6.14 7.58
C LEU A 242 11.11 5.94 6.45
N PHE A 243 10.62 5.86 5.22
CA PHE A 243 11.45 5.72 4.03
C PHE A 243 12.36 6.94 3.82
N ASP A 244 11.83 8.14 3.99
CA ASP A 244 12.59 9.39 3.86
C ASP A 244 13.68 9.51 4.94
N GLU A 245 13.44 8.98 6.14
CA GLU A 245 14.44 8.94 7.22
C GLU A 245 15.59 7.95 6.96
N GLN A 246 15.31 6.84 6.25
CA GLN A 246 16.27 5.75 6.08
C GLN A 246 17.05 5.82 4.75
N ASP A 247 16.40 6.23 3.67
CA ASP A 247 16.94 6.09 2.30
C ASP A 247 16.55 7.25 1.36
N GLY A 248 16.01 8.35 1.92
CA GLY A 248 15.39 9.49 1.23
C GLY A 248 15.79 9.70 -0.23
N CYS A 249 14.84 9.47 -1.13
CA CYS A 249 15.00 9.76 -2.54
C CYS A 249 14.96 11.27 -2.77
N ASP A 250 16.07 11.84 -3.23
CA ASP A 250 16.09 13.21 -3.75
C ASP A 250 15.15 13.27 -4.96
N THR A 251 13.92 13.75 -4.74
CA THR A 251 13.01 14.13 -5.81
C THR A 251 13.53 15.44 -6.41
N ALA A 252 14.55 15.33 -7.27
CA ALA A 252 15.14 16.44 -7.98
C ALA A 252 14.19 16.97 -9.09
N VAL A 253 13.05 17.53 -8.69
CA VAL A 253 12.44 18.66 -9.37
C VAL A 253 12.79 19.88 -8.53
N GLY A 254 13.96 20.46 -8.82
CA GLY A 254 14.52 21.69 -8.27
C GLY A 254 13.89 22.23 -6.99
N ASN A 255 14.36 21.78 -5.82
CA ASN A 255 14.07 22.47 -4.57
C ASN A 255 15.17 23.53 -4.32
N PRO A 256 14.82 24.81 -4.10
CA PRO A 256 15.79 25.81 -3.69
C PRO A 256 16.45 25.39 -2.37
N SER A 257 17.72 25.75 -2.26
CA SER A 257 18.58 25.57 -1.09
C SER A 257 17.86 25.64 0.27
N SER A 258 18.02 24.56 1.04
CA SER A 258 17.79 24.44 2.48
C SER A 258 16.42 24.92 3.01
N ILE A 259 15.45 24.00 3.00
CA ILE A 259 14.28 24.12 3.87
C ILE A 259 14.65 23.52 5.23
N SER A 260 14.91 24.39 6.20
CA SER A 260 14.86 24.02 7.61
C SER A 260 13.40 23.73 7.96
N VAL A 261 13.04 22.46 8.09
CA VAL A 261 11.72 22.05 8.60
C VAL A 261 11.70 22.31 10.10
N SER A 262 11.27 23.52 10.50
CA SER A 262 10.66 23.71 11.81
C SER A 262 9.18 23.38 11.66
N GLN A 263 8.73 22.39 12.43
CA GLN A 263 7.32 22.05 12.56
C GLN A 263 6.66 23.19 13.36
N GLU A 264 6.22 24.24 12.67
CA GLU A 264 5.42 25.31 13.27
C GLU A 264 3.95 25.08 12.92
N GLU A 265 3.11 24.93 13.94
CA GLU A 265 1.66 24.71 13.81
C GLU A 265 0.94 26.01 13.39
N TRP A 266 1.16 26.44 12.14
CA TRP A 266 0.54 27.65 11.57
C TRP A 266 -0.93 27.48 11.17
N PHE A 267 -1.52 26.32 11.44
CA PHE A 267 -2.95 26.12 11.30
C PHE A 267 -3.45 25.07 12.30
N SER A 268 -4.74 25.08 12.57
CA SER A 268 -5.43 24.05 13.34
C SER A 268 -6.81 23.77 12.77
N LEU A 269 -7.28 22.54 12.93
CA LEU A 269 -8.64 22.15 12.58
C LEU A 269 -9.54 22.22 13.81
N SER A 270 -10.69 22.87 13.65
CA SER A 270 -11.72 22.94 14.69
C SER A 270 -13.01 22.33 14.19
N TYR A 271 -13.50 21.34 14.93
CA TYR A 271 -14.78 20.69 14.70
C TYR A 271 -15.73 21.08 15.83
N GLN A 272 -16.84 21.75 15.51
CA GLN A 272 -17.90 22.12 16.46
C GLN A 272 -19.26 21.76 15.85
N ASN A 273 -19.78 20.58 16.19
CA ASN A 273 -21.03 20.03 15.59
C ASN A 273 -20.94 19.96 14.05
N ASP A 274 -21.94 20.47 13.33
CA ASP A 274 -21.99 20.56 11.86
C ASP A 274 -21.07 21.66 11.29
N TYR A 275 -20.37 22.40 12.14
CA TYR A 275 -19.46 23.47 11.73
C TYR A 275 -18.01 23.00 11.82
N GLN A 276 -17.34 22.95 10.66
CA GLN A 276 -15.93 22.59 10.52
C GLN A 276 -15.16 23.79 9.98
N LYS A 277 -14.06 24.16 10.62
CA LYS A 277 -13.20 25.23 10.13
C LYS A 277 -11.72 24.93 10.23
N ILE A 278 -10.96 25.55 9.35
CA ILE A 278 -9.51 25.69 9.44
C ILE A 278 -9.23 27.05 10.08
N VAL A 279 -8.40 27.09 11.11
CA VAL A 279 -7.89 28.34 11.70
C VAL A 279 -6.44 28.49 11.31
N PHE A 280 -6.06 29.66 10.79
CA PHE A 280 -4.69 29.97 10.36
C PHE A 280 -4.02 30.88 11.40
N ASN A 281 -2.86 30.46 11.89
CA ASN A 281 -2.10 31.11 12.96
C ASN A 281 -0.66 31.47 12.51
N GLY A 282 -0.45 31.68 11.21
CA GLY A 282 0.86 32.06 10.67
C GLY A 282 1.25 33.49 11.03
N PRO A 283 2.54 33.86 10.90
CA PRO A 283 3.01 35.23 11.06
C PRO A 283 2.27 36.23 10.14
N GLU A 284 2.25 37.51 10.52
CA GLU A 284 1.65 38.59 9.70
C GLU A 284 2.27 38.61 8.29
N GLY A 285 1.44 38.69 7.25
CA GLY A 285 1.90 38.62 5.85
C GLY A 285 2.03 37.21 5.29
N THR A 286 1.65 36.16 6.03
CA THR A 286 1.53 34.80 5.48
C THR A 286 0.33 34.68 4.54
N TYR A 287 0.56 34.09 3.37
CA TYR A 287 -0.45 33.74 2.38
C TYR A 287 -0.80 32.26 2.50
N PHE A 288 -2.09 31.93 2.55
CA PHE A 288 -2.54 30.54 2.62
C PHE A 288 -3.31 30.14 1.36
N GLN A 289 -3.11 28.91 0.90
CA GLN A 289 -3.87 28.30 -0.17
C GLN A 289 -4.38 26.92 0.27
N VAL A 290 -5.66 26.62 0.03
CA VAL A 290 -6.24 25.31 0.31
C VAL A 290 -6.62 24.63 -1.00
N LEU A 291 -6.08 23.44 -1.24
CA LEU A 291 -6.24 22.66 -2.47
C LEU A 291 -6.96 21.35 -2.20
N HIS A 292 -7.89 20.97 -3.08
CA HIS A 292 -8.48 19.64 -3.14
C HIS A 292 -8.62 19.18 -4.58
N ASN A 293 -8.21 17.94 -4.85
CA ASN A 293 -8.26 17.34 -6.18
C ASN A 293 -9.02 16.00 -6.13
N THR A 294 -10.16 15.95 -6.80
CA THR A 294 -10.92 14.72 -7.04
C THR A 294 -11.30 14.63 -8.52
N GLY A 295 -10.81 13.59 -9.20
CA GLY A 295 -11.32 13.16 -10.50
C GLY A 295 -11.42 14.24 -11.59
N GLY A 296 -10.53 15.22 -11.62
CA GLY A 296 -10.48 16.27 -12.64
C GLY A 296 -11.11 17.61 -12.24
N THR A 297 -11.53 17.80 -10.98
CA THR A 297 -11.97 19.10 -10.46
C THR A 297 -11.01 19.57 -9.37
N THR A 298 -10.40 20.74 -9.54
CA THR A 298 -9.53 21.36 -8.54
C THR A 298 -10.29 22.45 -7.81
N LEU A 299 -10.49 22.27 -6.50
CA LEU A 299 -10.89 23.36 -5.62
C LEU A 299 -9.62 24.04 -5.11
N SER A 300 -9.52 25.35 -5.32
CA SER A 300 -8.43 26.19 -4.82
C SER A 300 -9.02 27.40 -4.12
N PHE A 301 -8.61 27.64 -2.89
CA PHE A 301 -9.00 28.81 -2.12
C PHE A 301 -7.77 29.61 -1.74
N ASP A 302 -7.66 30.82 -2.26
CA ASP A 302 -6.57 31.73 -1.98
C ASP A 302 -6.98 32.68 -0.86
N LEU A 303 -6.24 32.67 0.25
CA LEU A 303 -6.55 33.44 1.45
C LEU A 303 -5.53 34.57 1.58
N PHE A 304 -6.05 35.80 1.45
CA PHE A 304 -5.25 37.03 1.55
C PHE A 304 -4.72 37.24 2.98
N PRO A 305 -3.62 38.00 3.14
CA PRO A 305 -3.13 38.42 4.45
C PRO A 305 -4.30 39.03 5.26
N ASP A 306 -4.41 38.66 6.54
CA ASP A 306 -5.50 38.98 7.50
C ASP A 306 -6.69 38.01 7.54
N PHE A 307 -6.69 36.98 6.71
CA PHE A 307 -7.69 35.92 6.76
C PHE A 307 -7.28 34.79 7.72
N ASN A 308 -8.02 34.64 8.82
CA ASN A 308 -7.63 33.76 9.92
C ASN A 308 -8.47 32.48 10.04
N GLU A 309 -9.57 32.35 9.30
CA GLU A 309 -10.41 31.15 9.36
C GLU A 309 -11.16 30.83 8.07
N LEU A 310 -11.12 29.57 7.62
CA LEU A 310 -11.90 29.07 6.49
C LEU A 310 -12.97 28.10 7.01
N ASP A 311 -14.24 28.45 6.80
CA ASP A 311 -15.34 27.50 6.97
C ASP A 311 -15.27 26.45 5.85
N ILE A 312 -15.10 25.20 6.24
CA ILE A 312 -15.02 24.06 5.34
C ILE A 312 -16.23 23.15 5.50
N SER A 313 -17.29 23.52 6.21
CA SER A 313 -18.41 22.63 6.52
C SER A 313 -19.02 22.00 5.26
N ASP A 314 -19.21 22.80 4.20
CA ASP A 314 -19.80 22.39 2.92
C ASP A 314 -18.78 21.81 1.92
N PHE A 315 -17.50 21.70 2.31
CA PHE A 315 -16.47 21.16 1.42
C PHE A 315 -16.68 19.64 1.22
N PRO A 316 -16.38 19.09 0.03
CA PRO A 316 -16.42 17.64 -0.17
C PRO A 316 -15.56 16.87 0.85
N THR A 317 -16.02 15.69 1.28
CA THR A 317 -15.15 14.76 2.02
C THR A 317 -13.95 14.39 1.15
N GLY A 318 -12.75 14.37 1.73
CA GLY A 318 -11.54 14.00 1.01
C GLY A 318 -10.29 14.70 1.52
N ILE A 319 -9.17 14.48 0.83
CA ILE A 319 -7.87 15.03 1.21
C ILE A 319 -7.78 16.47 0.71
N TYR A 320 -7.28 17.33 1.60
CA TYR A 320 -6.98 18.73 1.33
C TYR A 320 -5.51 19.00 1.63
N TYR A 321 -4.88 19.83 0.81
CA TYR A 321 -3.54 20.35 1.05
C TYR A 321 -3.66 21.82 1.46
N VAL A 322 -2.97 22.23 2.51
CA VAL A 322 -2.82 23.63 2.89
C VAL A 322 -1.38 24.04 2.59
N LEU A 323 -1.21 25.02 1.73
CA LEU A 323 0.05 25.66 1.43
C LEU A 323 0.09 26.98 2.21
N ALA A 324 1.13 27.21 2.99
CA ALA A 324 1.40 28.49 3.63
C ALA A 324 2.66 29.07 2.99
N THR A 325 2.61 30.31 2.51
CA THR A 325 3.77 31.02 1.95
C THR A 325 4.02 32.26 2.78
N HIS A 326 5.21 32.36 3.36
CA HIS A 326 5.64 33.51 4.17
C HIS A 326 7.03 33.93 3.71
N GLU A 327 7.16 35.21 3.35
CA GLU A 327 8.34 35.73 2.64
C GLU A 327 8.63 34.91 1.36
N ASP A 328 9.81 34.28 1.27
CA ASP A 328 10.24 33.48 0.11
C ASP A 328 10.17 31.95 0.38
N LYS A 329 9.42 31.53 1.41
CA LYS A 329 9.32 30.13 1.81
C LYS A 329 7.88 29.64 1.74
N THR A 330 7.70 28.39 1.32
CA THR A 330 6.40 27.72 1.29
C THR A 330 6.44 26.45 2.12
N TRP A 331 5.46 26.28 2.98
CA TRP A 331 5.19 25.08 3.78
C TRP A 331 3.94 24.41 3.23
N THR A 332 3.91 23.08 3.25
CA THR A 332 2.74 22.30 2.83
C THR A 332 2.39 21.29 3.90
N THR A 333 1.09 21.12 4.13
CA THR A 333 0.53 20.15 5.06
C THR A 333 -0.75 19.58 4.46
N LYS A 334 -1.16 18.39 4.90
CA LYS A 334 -2.38 17.74 4.43
C LYS A 334 -3.32 17.46 5.58
N PHE A 335 -4.61 17.54 5.31
CA PHE A 335 -5.63 17.09 6.25
C PHE A 335 -6.75 16.37 5.52
N LEU A 336 -7.46 15.53 6.26
CA LEU A 336 -8.60 14.78 5.78
C LEU A 336 -9.88 15.43 6.30
N LYS A 337 -10.74 15.87 5.39
CA LYS A 337 -12.08 16.33 5.74
C LYS A 337 -13.03 15.12 5.74
N HIS A 338 -13.71 14.91 6.86
CA HIS A 338 -14.76 13.89 7.00
C HIS A 338 -16.12 14.42 6.49
#